data_AF-A0A7D5MLF5-F1
#
_entry.id   AF-A0A7D5MLF5-F1
#
_cell.length_a   1.000
_cell.length_b   1.000
_cell.length_c   1.000
_cell.angle_alpha   90.00
_cell.angle_beta   90.00
_cell.angle_gamma   90.00
#
_symmetry.space_group_name_H-M   'P 1'
#
loop_
_entity.id
_entity.type
_entity.pdbx_description
1 polymer ?
#
loop_
_entity_poly.entity_id
_entity_poly.type
_entity_poly.pdbx_seq_one_letter_code
_entity_poly.pdbx_strand_id
1 'polypeptide(L)'
;MISQDLTKDFRDSIRGLSGHLRGIEKMVNTEFPDQTLLQLKAVQAGLSKATLMLLDEVYRKALAEKISFSWQNCPGNCGYEKSIDMLRSLFPDIKLDEIPEKLKEAVKIEQHLKKIISQNNLEPPPQ
;
A
#
# COMPACT_ATOMS: atom_id res chain seq x y z
N MET A 1 6.78 0.18 7.78
CA MET A 1 5.50 -0.56 7.75
C MET A 1 4.39 0.41 7.37
N ILE A 2 3.30 -0.07 6.75
CA ILE A 2 2.12 0.75 6.43
C ILE A 2 1.32 0.95 7.73
N SER A 3 0.81 2.16 7.97
CA SER A 3 -0.01 2.45 9.16
C SER A 3 -1.24 1.54 9.24
N GLN A 4 -1.60 1.12 10.45
CA GLN A 4 -2.79 0.29 10.67
C GLN A 4 -4.05 1.02 10.22
N ASP A 5 -4.13 2.33 10.47
CA ASP A 5 -5.27 3.18 10.10
C ASP A 5 -5.54 3.12 8.59
N LEU A 6 -4.48 3.22 7.77
CA LEU A 6 -4.60 3.11 6.31
C LEU A 6 -5.14 1.75 5.88
N THR A 7 -4.88 0.69 6.62
CA THR A 7 -5.29 -0.67 6.22
C THR A 7 -6.64 -1.10 6.78
N LYS A 8 -7.22 -0.37 7.73
CA LYS A 8 -8.40 -0.81 8.48
C LYS A 8 -9.59 -1.07 7.56
N ASP A 9 -9.97 -0.06 6.78
CA ASP A 9 -11.18 -0.12 5.94
C ASP A 9 -11.02 -1.11 4.77
N PHE A 10 -9.79 -1.27 4.26
CA PHE A 10 -9.47 -2.32 3.29
C PHE A 10 -9.68 -3.71 3.90
N ARG A 11 -9.17 -3.96 5.13
CA ARG A 11 -9.36 -5.26 5.80
C ARG A 11 -10.84 -5.53 6.10
N ASP A 12 -11.58 -4.52 6.51
CA ASP A 12 -13.03 -4.63 6.75
C ASP A 12 -13.76 -5.02 5.45
N SER A 13 -13.41 -4.38 4.33
CA SER A 13 -13.96 -4.68 3.00
C SER A 13 -13.65 -6.12 2.55
N ILE A 14 -12.41 -6.57 2.70
CA ILE A 14 -12.01 -7.95 2.36
C ILE A 14 -12.73 -8.98 3.23
N ARG A 15 -12.92 -8.71 4.53
CA ARG A 15 -13.68 -9.59 5.42
C ARG A 15 -15.14 -9.73 4.97
N GLY A 16 -15.77 -8.62 4.58
CA GLY A 16 -17.12 -8.63 4.01
C GLY A 16 -17.22 -9.48 2.74
N LEU A 17 -16.29 -9.30 1.80
CA LEU A 17 -16.23 -10.09 0.57
C LEU A 17 -16.01 -11.59 0.81
N SER A 18 -15.20 -11.95 1.81
CA SER A 18 -15.04 -13.34 2.22
C SER A 18 -16.36 -13.95 2.71
N GLY A 19 -17.16 -13.19 3.46
CA GLY A 19 -18.51 -13.60 3.86
C GLY A 19 -19.42 -13.86 2.66
N HIS A 20 -19.42 -12.97 1.67
CA HIS A 20 -20.20 -13.16 0.45
C HIS A 20 -19.78 -14.39 -0.36
N LEU A 21 -18.47 -14.66 -0.50
CA LEU A 21 -17.97 -15.87 -1.17
C LEU A 21 -18.46 -17.15 -0.49
N ARG A 22 -18.45 -17.20 0.85
CA ARG A 22 -19.02 -18.34 1.61
C ARG A 22 -20.53 -18.46 1.43
N GLY A 23 -21.23 -17.34 1.24
CA GLY A 23 -22.65 -17.34 0.89
C GLY A 23 -22.90 -18.00 -0.47
N ILE A 24 -22.14 -17.57 -1.48
CA ILE A 24 -22.22 -18.11 -2.84
C ILE A 24 -21.95 -19.62 -2.86
N GLU A 25 -20.90 -20.09 -2.17
CA GLU A 25 -20.58 -21.52 -2.05
C GLU A 25 -21.80 -22.36 -1.63
N LYS A 26 -22.60 -21.86 -0.68
CA LYS A 26 -23.81 -22.54 -0.19
C LYS A 26 -24.98 -22.47 -1.17
N MET A 27 -25.00 -21.47 -2.05
CA MET A 27 -26.09 -21.24 -3.01
C MET A 27 -25.96 -22.09 -4.29
N VAL A 28 -24.77 -22.61 -4.61
CA VAL A 28 -24.52 -23.35 -5.86
C VAL A 28 -25.45 -24.55 -6.05
N ASN A 29 -25.87 -25.20 -4.97
CA ASN A 29 -26.76 -26.37 -5.01
C ASN A 29 -28.25 -26.02 -4.85
N THR A 30 -28.63 -24.75 -4.99
CA THR A 30 -30.02 -24.29 -4.81
C THR A 30 -30.74 -24.12 -6.14
N GLU A 31 -32.08 -24.06 -6.10
CA GLU A 31 -32.95 -23.89 -7.28
C GLU A 31 -32.95 -22.45 -7.86
N PHE A 32 -32.12 -21.54 -7.34
CA PHE A 32 -32.08 -20.11 -7.71
C PHE A 32 -30.73 -19.72 -8.36
N PRO A 33 -30.45 -20.18 -9.60
CA PRO A 33 -29.19 -19.91 -10.28
C PRO A 33 -28.97 -18.43 -10.61
N ASP A 34 -30.05 -17.68 -10.84
CA ASP A 34 -30.06 -16.23 -11.07
C ASP A 34 -29.55 -15.46 -9.85
N GLN A 35 -29.95 -15.85 -8.64
CA GLN A 35 -29.49 -15.25 -7.40
C GLN A 35 -28.00 -15.53 -7.16
N THR A 36 -27.56 -16.76 -7.44
CA THR A 36 -26.14 -17.14 -7.33
C THR A 36 -25.28 -16.28 -8.28
N LEU A 37 -25.73 -16.09 -9.52
CA LEU A 37 -25.06 -15.23 -10.49
C LEU A 37 -25.03 -13.76 -10.03
N LEU A 38 -26.12 -13.25 -9.47
CA LEU A 38 -26.20 -11.87 -8.96
C LEU A 38 -25.21 -11.65 -7.81
N GLN A 39 -25.13 -12.57 -6.84
CA GLN A 39 -24.19 -12.48 -5.73
C GLN A 39 -22.74 -12.53 -6.21
N LEU A 40 -22.43 -13.39 -7.19
CA LEU A 40 -21.09 -13.45 -7.78
C LEU A 40 -20.70 -12.13 -8.46
N LYS A 41 -21.61 -11.51 -9.20
CA LYS A 41 -21.40 -10.17 -9.78
C LYS A 41 -21.18 -9.10 -8.71
N ALA A 42 -21.91 -9.17 -7.59
CA ALA A 42 -21.71 -8.26 -6.46
C ALA A 42 -20.32 -8.41 -5.84
N VAL A 43 -19.82 -9.65 -5.69
CA VAL A 43 -18.45 -9.91 -5.24
C VAL A 43 -17.43 -9.36 -6.22
N GLN A 44 -17.62 -9.56 -7.52
CA GLN A 44 -16.72 -9.01 -8.54
C GLN A 44 -16.63 -7.48 -8.46
N ALA A 45 -17.76 -6.79 -8.37
CA ALA A 45 -17.79 -5.34 -8.21
C ALA A 45 -17.11 -4.88 -6.91
N GLY A 46 -17.34 -5.59 -5.82
CA GLY A 46 -16.71 -5.31 -4.54
C GLY A 46 -15.19 -5.53 -4.55
N LEU A 47 -14.71 -6.58 -5.24
CA LEU A 47 -13.27 -6.81 -5.43
C LEU A 47 -12.62 -5.67 -6.24
N SER A 48 -13.24 -5.23 -7.34
CA SER A 48 -12.75 -4.08 -8.11
C SER A 48 -12.63 -2.83 -7.25
N LYS A 49 -13.64 -2.55 -6.40
CA LYS A 49 -13.59 -1.43 -5.44
C LYS A 49 -12.47 -1.61 -4.41
N ALA A 50 -12.32 -2.81 -3.84
CA ALA A 50 -11.26 -3.10 -2.87
C ALA A 50 -9.86 -2.95 -3.49
N THR A 51 -9.68 -3.32 -4.76
CA THR A 51 -8.43 -3.10 -5.49
C THR A 51 -8.11 -1.61 -5.62
N LEU A 52 -9.07 -0.78 -6.00
CA LEU A 52 -8.86 0.67 -6.08
C LEU A 52 -8.52 1.26 -4.71
N MET A 53 -9.25 0.87 -3.66
CA MET A 53 -8.97 1.26 -2.28
C MET A 53 -7.54 0.90 -1.85
N LEU A 54 -7.09 -0.33 -2.16
CA LEU A 54 -5.73 -0.76 -1.84
C LEU A 54 -4.66 0.10 -2.52
N LEU A 55 -4.82 0.34 -3.82
CA LEU A 55 -3.82 1.06 -4.61
C LEU A 55 -3.79 2.55 -4.24
N ASP A 56 -4.95 3.16 -4.04
CA ASP A 56 -5.05 4.61 -3.86
C ASP A 56 -5.07 5.04 -2.39
N GLU A 57 -5.97 4.46 -1.59
CA GLU A 57 -6.17 4.90 -0.22
C GLU A 57 -5.13 4.32 0.74
N VAL A 58 -4.57 3.15 0.43
CA VAL A 58 -3.57 2.49 1.26
C VAL A 58 -2.16 2.73 0.72
N TYR A 59 -1.87 2.26 -0.49
CA TYR A 59 -0.50 2.23 -0.99
C TYR A 59 0.00 3.59 -1.46
N ARG A 60 -0.79 4.39 -2.19
CA ARG A 60 -0.38 5.74 -2.62
C ARG A 60 -0.13 6.65 -1.41
N LYS A 61 -0.96 6.57 -0.36
CA LYS A 61 -0.74 7.33 0.89
C LYS A 61 0.51 6.85 1.64
N ALA A 62 0.69 5.53 1.77
CA ALA A 62 1.91 4.99 2.37
C ALA A 62 3.17 5.39 1.59
N LEU A 63 3.08 5.44 0.26
CA LEU A 63 4.17 5.92 -0.60
C LEU A 63 4.50 7.40 -0.30
N ALA A 64 3.48 8.25 -0.18
CA ALA A 64 3.65 9.66 0.19
C ALA A 64 4.40 9.83 1.53
N GLU A 65 4.01 9.07 2.55
CA GLU A 65 4.70 9.08 3.86
C GLU A 65 6.18 8.72 3.73
N LYS A 66 6.50 7.72 2.90
CA LYS A 66 7.87 7.21 2.71
C LYS A 66 8.72 8.18 1.90
N ILE A 67 8.17 8.82 0.87
CA ILE A 67 8.83 9.89 0.12
C ILE A 67 9.13 11.06 1.06
N SER A 68 8.13 11.51 1.82
CA SER A 68 8.29 12.62 2.77
C SER A 68 9.37 12.34 3.81
N PHE A 69 9.33 11.16 4.44
CA PHE A 69 10.38 10.72 5.37
C PHE A 69 11.76 10.72 4.70
N SER A 70 11.88 10.13 3.51
CA SER A 70 13.18 9.98 2.86
C SER A 70 13.77 11.32 2.43
N TRP A 71 12.93 12.24 1.96
CA TRP A 71 13.33 13.60 1.61
C TRP A 71 13.83 14.38 2.83
N GLN A 72 13.14 14.27 3.97
CA GLN A 72 13.54 14.98 5.19
C GLN A 72 14.81 14.44 5.85
N ASN A 73 15.12 13.15 5.61
CA ASN A 73 16.19 12.46 6.34
C ASN A 73 17.40 12.08 5.46
N CYS A 74 17.41 12.44 4.17
CA CYS A 74 18.60 12.24 3.33
C CYS A 74 19.54 13.45 3.46
N PRO A 75 20.77 13.29 4.01
CA PRO A 75 21.75 14.38 4.14
C PRO A 75 22.39 14.86 2.83
N GLY A 76 21.92 14.38 1.67
CA GLY A 76 22.47 14.72 0.34
C GLY A 76 23.59 13.78 -0.14
N ASN A 77 24.01 12.82 0.66
CA ASN A 77 24.95 11.73 0.33
C ASN A 77 24.47 10.36 0.86
N CYS A 78 23.16 10.15 0.92
CA CYS A 78 22.52 8.91 1.33
C CYS A 78 22.52 7.79 0.28
N GLY A 79 23.04 8.01 -0.94
CA GLY A 79 23.15 7.00 -2.00
C GLY A 79 21.84 6.69 -2.75
N TYR A 80 20.76 7.40 -2.42
CA TYR A 80 19.43 7.28 -3.04
C TYR A 80 18.84 8.62 -3.48
N GLU A 81 19.64 9.68 -3.57
CA GLU A 81 19.21 11.05 -3.86
C GLU A 81 18.38 11.10 -5.15
N LYS A 82 18.89 10.45 -6.21
CA LYS A 82 18.22 10.39 -7.52
C LYS A 82 16.88 9.67 -7.44
N SER A 83 16.79 8.56 -6.71
CA SER A 83 15.54 7.82 -6.53
C SER A 83 14.52 8.62 -5.71
N ILE A 84 14.96 9.30 -4.65
CA ILE A 84 14.10 10.14 -3.82
C ILE A 84 13.52 11.29 -4.66
N ASP A 85 14.37 11.99 -5.42
CA ASP A 85 13.92 13.11 -6.24
C ASP A 85 13.00 12.65 -7.39
N MET A 86 13.33 11.51 -8.02
CA MET A 86 12.47 10.88 -9.02
C MET A 86 11.09 10.55 -8.45
N LEU A 87 11.03 9.84 -7.32
CA LEU A 87 9.76 9.46 -6.68
C LEU A 87 8.94 10.70 -6.30
N ARG A 88 9.58 11.76 -5.80
CA ARG A 88 8.93 13.01 -5.46
C ARG A 88 8.38 13.73 -6.68
N SER A 89 9.14 13.76 -7.78
CA SER A 89 8.72 14.42 -9.03
C SER A 89 7.52 13.73 -9.70
N LEU A 90 7.41 12.42 -9.55
CA LEU A 90 6.32 11.63 -10.12
C LEU A 90 5.05 11.64 -9.26
N PHE A 91 5.17 12.00 -7.97
CA PHE A 91 4.03 12.03 -7.06
C PHE A 91 3.26 13.37 -7.20
N PRO A 92 1.92 13.38 -7.25
CA PRO A 92 1.00 12.26 -7.02
C PRO A 92 0.63 11.46 -8.27
N ASP A 93 1.13 11.80 -9.46
CA ASP A 93 0.61 11.31 -10.76
C ASP A 93 1.07 9.89 -11.18
N ILE A 94 1.57 9.10 -10.24
CA ILE A 94 1.94 7.70 -10.49
C ILE A 94 0.69 6.88 -10.83
N LYS A 95 0.76 6.07 -11.88
CA LYS A 95 -0.36 5.20 -12.29
C LYS A 95 -0.63 4.14 -11.24
N LEU A 96 -1.91 3.77 -11.05
CA LEU A 96 -2.33 2.86 -9.99
C LEU A 96 -1.63 1.49 -10.04
N ASP A 97 -1.38 0.96 -11.23
CA ASP A 97 -0.67 -0.30 -11.46
C ASP A 97 0.83 -0.24 -11.12
N GLU A 98 1.44 0.95 -11.16
CA GLU A 98 2.85 1.17 -10.82
C GLU A 98 3.07 1.42 -9.31
N ILE A 99 2.01 1.79 -8.57
CA ILE A 99 2.07 2.12 -7.14
C ILE A 99 2.76 1.02 -6.30
N PRO A 100 2.47 -0.29 -6.46
CA PRO A 100 3.09 -1.33 -5.62
C PRO A 100 4.62 -1.38 -5.76
N GLU A 101 5.14 -1.27 -6.99
CA GLU A 101 6.59 -1.30 -7.22
C GLU A 101 7.26 -0.02 -6.70
N LYS A 102 6.64 1.15 -6.89
CA LYS A 102 7.15 2.42 -6.33
C LYS A 102 7.13 2.44 -4.80
N LEU A 103 6.10 1.87 -4.18
CA LEU A 103 6.06 1.69 -2.73
C LEU A 103 7.18 0.78 -2.23
N LYS A 104 7.45 -0.33 -2.92
CA LYS A 104 8.55 -1.24 -2.60
C LYS A 104 9.91 -0.55 -2.68
N GLU A 105 10.13 0.29 -3.69
CA GLU A 105 11.33 1.13 -3.81
C GLU A 105 11.44 2.09 -2.61
N ALA A 106 10.39 2.86 -2.32
CA ALA A 106 10.39 3.82 -1.21
C ALA A 106 10.61 3.16 0.16
N VAL A 107 10.09 1.94 0.37
CA VAL A 107 10.35 1.17 1.60
C VAL A 107 11.82 0.79 1.74
N LYS A 108 12.50 0.40 0.65
CA LYS A 108 13.94 0.08 0.69
C LYS A 108 14.76 1.32 1.05
N ILE A 109 14.43 2.47 0.46
CA ILE A 109 15.08 3.75 0.75
C ILE A 109 14.88 4.11 2.23
N GLU A 110 13.65 4.07 2.73
CA GLU A 110 13.34 4.34 4.14
C GLU A 110 14.16 3.44 5.08
N GLN A 111 14.24 2.14 4.80
CA GLN A 111 15.00 1.19 5.60
C GLN A 111 16.50 1.48 5.59
N HIS A 112 17.05 1.88 4.43
CA HIS A 112 18.44 2.26 4.32
C HIS A 112 18.75 3.52 5.15
N LEU A 113 17.93 4.55 5.02
CA LEU A 113 18.07 5.79 5.77
C LEU A 113 17.97 5.57 7.28
N LYS A 114 17.01 4.75 7.73
CA LYS A 114 16.88 4.38 9.16
C LYS A 114 18.16 3.73 9.70
N LYS A 115 18.86 2.92 8.90
CA LYS A 115 20.15 2.33 9.31
C LYS A 115 21.24 3.41 9.45
N ILE A 116 21.38 4.30 8.47
CA ILE A 116 22.36 5.41 8.54
C ILE A 116 22.11 6.27 9.78
N ILE A 117 20.86 6.70 10.00
CA ILE A 117 20.48 7.55 11.13
C ILE A 117 20.80 6.84 12.46
N SER A 118 20.50 5.54 12.56
CA SER A 118 20.81 4.77 13.77
C SER A 118 22.31 4.62 14.02
N GLN A 119 23.14 4.53 12.97
CA GLN A 119 24.59 4.44 13.08
C GLN A 119 25.22 5.77 13.50
N ASN A 120 24.76 6.88 12.91
CA ASN A 120 25.26 8.22 13.25
C ASN A 120 24.91 8.63 14.69
N ASN A 121 23.82 8.09 15.26
CA ASN A 121 23.44 8.31 16.67
C ASN A 121 24.24 7.44 17.68
N LEU A 122 25.13 6.55 17.21
CA LEU A 122 25.97 5.68 18.04
C LEU A 122 27.44 6.16 18.11
N GLU A 123 27.83 7.19 17.36
CA GLU A 123 29.15 7.80 17.50
C GLU A 123 29.15 8.79 18.68
N PRO A 124 29.95 8.58 19.74
CA PRO A 124 30.12 9.59 20.77
C PRO A 124 30.79 10.84 20.16
N PRO A 125 30.48 12.04 20.65
CA PRO A 125 31.06 13.27 20.11
C PRO A 125 32.60 13.20 20.15
N PRO A 126 33.31 13.73 19.14
CA PRO A 126 34.76 13.76 19.15
C PRO A 126 35.25 14.43 20.44
N GLN A 127 36.10 13.72 21.19
CA GLN A 127 36.77 14.21 22.41
C GLN A 127 37.82 15.27 22.07
#